data_AF-A0A6C0EI74-F1
#
_entry.id   AF-A0A6C0EI74-F1
#
_cell.length_a   1.000
_cell.length_b   1.000
_cell.length_c   1.000
_cell.angle_alpha   90.00
_cell.angle_beta   90.00
_cell.angle_gamma   90.00
#
_symmetry.space_group_name_H-M   'P 1'
#
loop_
_entity.id
_entity.type
_entity.pdbx_description
1 polymer ?
#
loop_
_entity_poly.entity_id
_entity_poly.type
_entity_poly.pdbx_seq_one_letter_code
_entity_poly.pdbx_strand_id
1 'polypeptide(L)' 'MTKAKYVLANDSGAMHLASFFGANVIGLFGITDIDKTRPWYGKYIVGNNGYFPEIKSIIQLLD' A
#
# COMPACT_ATOMS: atom_id res chain seq x y z
N MET A 1 -6.04 -12.70 2.33
CA MET A 1 -4.89 -11.77 2.48
C MET A 1 -3.74 -12.38 3.27
N THR A 2 -3.95 -12.97 4.44
CA THR A 2 -2.86 -13.50 5.32
C THR A 2 -2.00 -14.63 4.72
N LYS A 3 -2.48 -15.34 3.69
CA LYS A 3 -1.70 -16.37 2.98
C LYS A 3 -0.95 -15.84 1.75
N ALA A 4 -1.17 -14.60 1.33
CA ALA A 4 -0.52 -14.02 0.16
C ALA A 4 0.89 -13.56 0.51
N LYS A 5 1.86 -13.73 -0.41
CA LYS A 5 3.24 -13.20 -0.23
C LYS A 5 3.23 -11.67 -0.09
N TYR A 6 2.37 -11.02 -0.88
CA TYR A 6 2.16 -9.57 -0.89
C TYR A 6 0.68 -9.26 -1.09
N VAL A 7 0.22 -8.15 -0.51
CA VAL A 7 -1.11 -7.57 -0.76
C VAL A 7 -0.93 -6.14 -1.25
N LEU A 8 -1.12 -5.95 -2.55
CA LEU A 8 -1.14 -4.61 -3.16
C LEU A 8 -2.57 -4.08 -3.10
N ALA A 9 -2.75 -2.91 -2.49
CA ALA A 9 -4.05 -2.27 -2.40
C ALA A 9 -3.90 -0.75 -2.44
N ASN A 10 -4.85 -0.08 -3.06
CA ASN A 10 -5.00 1.37 -2.88
C ASN A 10 -5.53 1.69 -1.48
N ASP A 11 -5.53 2.97 -1.11
CA ASP A 11 -6.17 3.41 0.14
C ASP A 11 -7.67 3.08 0.15
N SER A 12 -7.99 1.99 0.84
CA SER A 12 -9.30 1.35 0.84
C SER A 12 -9.46 0.56 2.13
N GLY A 13 -10.70 0.27 2.52
CA GLY A 13 -10.97 -0.57 3.71
C GLY A 13 -10.26 -1.93 3.66
N ALA A 14 -10.08 -2.51 2.47
CA ALA A 14 -9.35 -3.76 2.31
C ALA A 14 -7.85 -3.64 2.64
N MET A 15 -7.20 -2.51 2.31
CA MET A 15 -5.83 -2.23 2.73
C MET A 15 -5.74 -2.18 4.26
N HIS A 16 -6.66 -1.46 4.90
CA HIS A 16 -6.70 -1.32 6.36
C HIS A 16 -6.94 -2.66 7.07
N LEU A 17 -7.85 -3.49 6.56
CA LEU A 17 -8.07 -4.84 7.09
C LEU A 17 -6.82 -5.73 6.91
N ALA A 18 -6.18 -5.70 5.75
CA ALA A 18 -4.96 -6.46 5.49
C ALA A 18 -3.81 -6.05 6.39
N SER A 19 -3.65 -4.74 6.57
CA SER A 19 -2.72 -4.14 7.51
C SER A 19 -3.02 -4.61 8.95
N PHE A 20 -4.26 -4.51 9.41
CA PHE A 20 -4.68 -4.90 10.75
C PHE A 20 -4.38 -6.37 11.07
N PHE A 21 -4.60 -7.28 10.13
CA PHE A 21 -4.30 -8.71 10.29
C PHE A 21 -2.83 -9.08 10.06
N GLY A 22 -1.93 -8.10 9.92
CA GLY A 22 -0.49 -8.33 9.76
C GLY A 22 -0.08 -8.92 8.40
N ALA A 23 -0.93 -8.80 7.38
CA ALA A 23 -0.53 -9.21 6.04
C ALA A 23 0.57 -8.28 5.52
N ASN A 24 1.43 -8.79 4.63
CA ASN A 24 2.49 -8.03 3.99
C ASN A 24 1.91 -7.05 2.95
N VAL A 25 1.27 -6.00 3.42
CA VAL A 25 0.59 -4.99 2.60
C VAL A 25 1.60 -4.01 2.01
N ILE A 26 1.35 -3.62 0.76
CA ILE A 26 1.97 -2.47 0.12
C ILE A 26 0.83 -1.56 -0.34
N GLY A 27 0.61 -0.48 0.42
CA GLY A 27 -0.39 0.54 0.10
C GLY A 27 0.05 1.42 -1.06
N LEU A 28 -0.82 1.62 -2.05
CA LEU A 28 -0.57 2.44 -3.24
C LEU A 28 -1.34 3.75 -3.13
N PHE A 29 -0.63 4.86 -3.03
CA PHE A 29 -1.22 6.18 -2.78
C PHE A 29 -0.98 7.14 -3.95
N GLY A 30 -2.03 7.90 -4.27
CA GLY A 30 -1.98 9.03 -5.19
C GLY A 30 -2.30 10.33 -4.45
N ILE A 31 -3.53 10.83 -4.62
CA ILE A 31 -3.96 12.11 -4.05
C ILE A 31 -4.19 12.10 -2.53
N THR A 32 -4.31 10.91 -1.93
CA THR A 32 -4.65 10.80 -0.50
C THR A 32 -3.46 11.16 0.40
N ASP A 33 -3.76 11.90 1.46
CA ASP A 33 -2.81 12.31 2.49
C ASP A 33 -2.36 11.12 3.36
N ILE A 34 -1.09 10.76 3.20
CA ILE A 34 -0.50 9.56 3.82
C ILE A 34 -0.43 9.66 5.34
N ASP A 35 -0.33 10.87 5.90
CA ASP A 35 -0.23 11.06 7.35
C ASP A 35 -1.55 10.76 8.05
N LYS A 36 -2.66 10.69 7.29
CA LYS A 36 -4.00 10.36 7.81
C LYS A 36 -4.37 8.89 7.64
N THR A 37 -3.97 8.26 6.53
CA THR A 37 -4.52 6.95 6.13
C THR A 37 -3.48 5.91 5.75
N ARG A 38 -2.20 6.10 6.06
CA ARG A 38 -1.21 5.03 5.89
C ARG A 38 -1.62 3.75 6.61
N PRO A 39 -1.28 2.57 6.08
CA PRO A 39 -1.50 1.31 6.79
C PRO A 39 -0.76 1.32 8.13
N TRP A 40 -1.39 0.80 9.19
CA TRP A 40 -0.76 0.70 10.52
C TRP A 40 0.42 -0.29 10.54
N TYR A 41 0.32 -1.36 9.75
CA TYR A 41 1.34 -2.35 9.50
C TYR A 41 1.53 -2.58 7.99
N GLY A 42 2.78 -2.77 7.58
CA GLY A 42 3.17 -2.97 6.19
C GLY A 42 3.90 -1.76 5.60
N LYS A 43 4.05 -1.75 4.28
CA LYS A 43 4.71 -0.67 3.53
C LYS A 43 3.68 0.14 2.75
N TYR A 44 4.10 1.30 2.27
CA TYR A 44 3.34 2.09 1.32
C TYR A 44 4.27 2.79 0.35
N ILE A 45 3.71 3.23 -0.77
CA ILE A 45 4.38 4.07 -1.75
C ILE A 45 3.40 5.12 -2.25
N VAL A 46 3.89 6.35 -2.39
CA VAL A 46 3.13 7.51 -2.87
C VAL A 46 3.67 7.89 -4.23
N GLY A 47 2.80 8.09 -5.21
CA GLY A 47 3.20 8.60 -6.52
C GLY A 47 3.38 10.12 -6.51
N ASN A 48 3.90 10.65 -7.60
CA ASN A 48 4.22 12.07 -7.72
C ASN A 48 2.99 12.88 -8.13
N ASN A 49 2.90 14.13 -7.66
CA ASN A 49 1.86 15.10 -8.05
C ASN A 49 0.42 14.57 -7.92
N GLY A 50 0.15 13.71 -6.92
CA GLY A 50 -1.17 13.14 -6.68
C GLY A 50 -1.55 11.97 -7.59
N TYR A 51 -0.67 11.53 -8.48
CA TYR A 51 -0.85 10.33 -9.29
C TYR A 51 -0.40 9.08 -8.55
N PHE A 52 -0.84 7.91 -9.00
CA PHE A 52 -0.34 6.65 -8.47
C PHE A 52 1.16 6.46 -8.78
N PRO A 53 1.86 5.62 -7.99
CA PRO A 53 3.27 5.31 -8.22
C PRO A 53 3.51 4.62 -9.56
N GLU A 54 4.70 4.83 -10.13
CA GLU A 54 5.13 4.10 -11.32
C GLU A 54 5.30 2.60 -11.04
N ILE A 55 4.94 1.77 -12.01
CA ILE A 55 5.04 0.30 -11.91
C ILE A 55 6.45 -0.15 -11.52
N LYS A 56 7.49 0.52 -12.05
CA LYS A 56 8.89 0.21 -11.73
C LYS A 56 9.18 0.33 -10.24
N SER A 57 8.69 1.38 -9.59
CA SER A 57 8.87 1.61 -8.15
C SER A 57 8.10 0.59 -7.31
N ILE A 58 6.95 0.11 -7.80
CA ILE A 58 6.19 -0.95 -7.14
C ILE A 58 6.95 -2.28 -7.22
N ILE A 59 7.51 -2.63 -8.38
CA ILE A 59 8.28 -3.87 -8.56
C ILE A 59 9.50 -3.91 -7.65
N GLN A 60 10.17 -2.78 -7.42
CA GLN A 60 11.30 -2.68 -6.48
C GLN A 60 10.95 -3.00 -5.03
N LEU A 61 9.67 -3.03 -4.66
CA LEU A 61 9.21 -3.38 -3.32
C LEU A 61 8.86 -4.87 -3.16
N LEU A 62 8.90 -5.66 -4.24
CA LEU A 62 8.35 -7.02 -4.32
C LEU A 62 9.39 -8.16 -4.24
N ASP A 63 10.57 -7.92 -3.68
CA ASP A 63 11.67 -8.91 -3.53
C ASP A 63 11.20 -10.37 -3.25
#